data_AF-A0A2I0MZA5-F1
#
_entry.id   AF-A0A2I0MZA5-F1
#
_cell.length_a   1.000
_cell.length_b   1.000
_cell.length_c   1.000
_cell.angle_alpha   90.00
_cell.angle_beta   90.00
_cell.angle_gamma   90.00
#
_symmetry.space_group_name_H-M   'P 1'
#
loop_
_entity.id
_entity.type
_entity.pdbx_description
1 polymer ?
#
loop_
_entity_poly.entity_id
_entity_poly.type
_entity_poly.pdbx_seq_one_letter_code
_entity_poly.pdbx_strand_id
1 'polypeptide(L)'
;MINAVKNVSSMFPDKKFMLVDGVVDKPNVKNVLFKEHEGSFLLGVVAGLMTKTNKIGFIGGVESDVIGRFESGFAAGVTSVNPEAGKLLTPQGKAPHGEFVSYAGNFSDTAKGKEIAKDMYNRGADIVYHAAGGVGIGLFDAAQEMKKYAMGVDADQAAIIPDKANVILVSMMKRVDVAVYDTVKEYLQGSFKGGMENLGLKEDAVGLSPTLHPDLKARKDILDKVEEFKGKIVSGSLVVPGTLEELKKFKP
;
A
#
# COMPACT_ATOMS: atom_id res chain seq x y z
N MET A 1 -13.32 -7.95 -12.60
CA MET A 1 -13.93 -6.63 -12.89
C MET A 1 -13.59 -6.11 -14.29
N ILE A 2 -12.30 -6.14 -14.72
CA ILE A 2 -11.84 -5.69 -16.05
C ILE A 2 -12.71 -6.23 -17.21
N ASN A 3 -12.93 -7.54 -17.27
CA ASN A 3 -13.74 -8.16 -18.34
C ASN A 3 -15.20 -7.65 -18.37
N ALA A 4 -15.80 -7.41 -17.19
CA ALA A 4 -17.15 -6.89 -17.12
C ALA A 4 -17.22 -5.46 -17.66
N VAL A 5 -16.30 -4.59 -17.25
CA VAL A 5 -16.22 -3.21 -17.77
C VAL A 5 -15.92 -3.20 -19.27
N LYS A 6 -15.00 -4.03 -19.75
CA LYS A 6 -14.69 -4.17 -21.19
C LYS A 6 -15.92 -4.56 -22.01
N ASN A 7 -16.70 -5.51 -21.53
CA ASN A 7 -17.90 -5.98 -22.22
C ASN A 7 -18.99 -4.90 -22.22
N VAL A 8 -19.33 -4.37 -21.05
CA VAL A 8 -20.43 -3.39 -20.92
C VAL A 8 -20.08 -2.05 -21.60
N SER A 9 -18.84 -1.57 -21.48
CA SER A 9 -18.41 -0.34 -22.17
C SER A 9 -18.48 -0.44 -23.69
N SER A 10 -18.31 -1.65 -24.25
CA SER A 10 -18.48 -1.89 -25.68
C SER A 10 -19.94 -1.93 -26.10
N MET A 11 -20.85 -2.38 -25.23
CA MET A 11 -22.29 -2.40 -25.49
C MET A 11 -22.92 -1.01 -25.40
N PHE A 12 -22.32 -0.10 -24.63
CA PHE A 12 -22.86 1.24 -24.37
C PHE A 12 -21.81 2.34 -24.67
N PRO A 13 -21.46 2.57 -25.95
CA PRO A 13 -20.41 3.52 -26.32
C PRO A 13 -20.70 4.96 -25.88
N ASP A 14 -21.98 5.33 -25.77
CA ASP A 14 -22.41 6.67 -25.33
C ASP A 14 -22.31 6.85 -23.80
N LYS A 15 -22.21 5.77 -23.04
CA LYS A 15 -22.06 5.82 -21.58
C LYS A 15 -20.58 5.93 -21.21
N LYS A 16 -20.31 6.67 -20.14
CA LYS A 16 -18.96 6.86 -19.60
C LYS A 16 -18.73 5.90 -18.45
N PHE A 17 -17.53 5.32 -18.41
CA PHE A 17 -17.12 4.36 -17.39
C PHE A 17 -15.83 4.84 -16.75
N MET A 18 -15.69 4.59 -15.45
CA MET A 18 -14.44 4.73 -14.72
C MET A 18 -14.05 3.35 -14.20
N LEU A 19 -12.78 3.00 -14.34
CA LEU A 19 -12.20 1.79 -13.78
C LEU A 19 -10.99 2.18 -12.93
N VAL A 20 -11.05 1.82 -11.65
CA VAL A 20 -9.92 1.93 -10.72
C VAL A 20 -9.16 0.61 -10.73
N ASP A 21 -7.82 0.69 -10.66
CA ASP A 21 -6.92 -0.47 -10.52
C ASP A 21 -7.01 -1.51 -11.64
N GLY A 22 -7.40 -1.05 -12.83
CA GLY A 22 -7.46 -1.89 -14.02
C GLY A 22 -7.39 -1.07 -15.29
N VAL A 23 -7.10 -1.75 -16.39
CA VAL A 23 -6.98 -1.14 -17.70
C VAL A 23 -7.97 -1.78 -18.67
N VAL A 24 -8.82 -0.95 -19.25
CA VAL A 24 -9.67 -1.26 -20.39
C VAL A 24 -9.39 -0.22 -21.46
N ASP A 25 -8.80 -0.67 -22.57
CA ASP A 25 -8.46 0.17 -23.71
C ASP A 25 -9.71 0.49 -24.56
N LYS A 26 -10.47 1.48 -24.11
CA LYS A 26 -11.69 1.99 -24.75
C LYS A 26 -11.82 3.50 -24.55
N PRO A 27 -12.30 4.25 -25.55
CA PRO A 27 -12.36 5.72 -25.49
C PRO A 27 -13.39 6.26 -24.48
N ASN A 28 -14.40 5.46 -24.12
CA ASN A 28 -15.42 5.81 -23.13
C ASN A 28 -15.09 5.32 -21.71
N VAL A 29 -13.88 4.80 -21.50
CA VAL A 29 -13.40 4.33 -20.19
C VAL A 29 -12.23 5.19 -19.72
N LYS A 30 -12.36 5.81 -18.55
CA LYS A 30 -11.24 6.39 -17.81
C LYS A 30 -10.67 5.32 -16.88
N ASN A 31 -9.40 5.01 -17.05
CA ASN A 31 -8.65 4.06 -16.21
C ASN A 31 -7.82 4.86 -15.22
N VAL A 32 -8.03 4.67 -13.92
CA VAL A 32 -7.23 5.29 -12.87
C VAL A 32 -6.40 4.21 -12.20
N LEU A 33 -5.09 4.30 -12.40
CA LEU A 33 -4.09 3.53 -11.70
C LEU A 33 -3.40 4.41 -10.67
N PHE A 34 -2.76 3.76 -9.71
CA PHE A 34 -1.96 4.42 -8.70
C PHE A 34 -0.55 3.85 -8.72
N LYS A 35 0.39 4.64 -8.21
CA LYS A 35 1.76 4.22 -7.95
C LYS A 35 1.90 3.80 -6.50
N GLU A 36 1.25 2.71 -6.11
CA GLU A 36 1.15 2.31 -4.71
C GLU A 36 2.54 2.06 -4.09
N HIS A 37 3.44 1.50 -4.88
CA HIS A 37 4.84 1.31 -4.50
C HIS A 37 5.51 2.60 -3.97
N GLU A 38 5.25 3.78 -4.55
CA GLU A 38 5.84 5.04 -4.07
C GLU A 38 5.41 5.38 -2.63
N GLY A 39 4.12 5.24 -2.30
CA GLY A 39 3.61 5.46 -0.95
C GLY A 39 4.03 4.37 0.03
N SER A 40 3.99 3.11 -0.40
CA SER A 40 4.45 1.97 0.40
C SER A 40 5.94 2.04 0.71
N PHE A 41 6.76 2.61 -0.17
CA PHE A 41 8.17 2.87 0.11
C PHE A 41 8.35 3.79 1.31
N LEU A 42 7.61 4.90 1.38
CA LEU A 42 7.67 5.80 2.54
C LEU A 42 7.25 5.09 3.83
N LEU A 43 6.22 4.23 3.75
CA LEU A 43 5.78 3.41 4.87
C LEU A 43 6.86 2.39 5.31
N GLY A 44 7.57 1.80 4.34
CA GLY A 44 8.70 0.90 4.58
C GLY A 44 9.86 1.59 5.28
N VAL A 45 10.17 2.84 4.92
CA VAL A 45 11.18 3.66 5.61
C VAL A 45 10.82 3.84 7.08
N VAL A 46 9.55 4.14 7.39
CA VAL A 46 9.06 4.23 8.77
C VAL A 46 9.25 2.89 9.48
N ALA A 47 8.81 1.78 8.89
CA ALA A 47 8.89 0.46 9.51
C ALA A 47 10.33 0.04 9.81
N GLY A 48 11.23 0.22 8.83
CA GLY A 48 12.63 -0.15 8.92
C GLY A 48 13.41 0.63 10.00
N LEU A 49 13.03 1.89 10.26
CA LEU A 49 13.63 2.73 11.29
C LEU A 49 12.94 2.61 12.67
N MET A 50 11.70 2.14 12.72
CA MET A 50 10.94 1.95 13.96
C MET A 50 11.11 0.56 14.57
N THR A 51 11.39 -0.47 13.76
CA THR A 51 11.56 -1.84 14.26
C THR A 51 12.70 -1.93 15.28
N LYS A 52 12.50 -2.77 16.28
CA LYS A 52 13.47 -3.14 17.32
C LYS A 52 13.96 -4.57 17.15
N THR A 53 13.31 -5.37 16.30
CA THR A 53 13.62 -6.80 16.12
C THR A 53 14.21 -7.14 14.76
N ASN A 54 14.23 -6.17 13.82
CA ASN A 54 14.54 -6.38 12.41
C ASN A 54 13.61 -7.39 11.71
N LYS A 55 12.47 -7.71 12.31
CA LYS A 55 11.44 -8.58 11.72
C LYS A 55 10.18 -7.74 11.53
N ILE A 56 9.83 -7.54 10.27
CA ILE A 56 8.68 -6.74 9.85
C ILE A 56 7.87 -7.62 8.90
N GLY A 57 6.55 -7.61 9.04
CA GLY A 57 5.66 -8.41 8.20
C GLY A 57 4.87 -7.61 7.17
N PHE A 58 4.44 -8.30 6.11
CA PHE A 58 3.49 -7.80 5.12
C PHE A 58 2.35 -8.81 4.91
N ILE A 59 1.10 -8.33 4.96
CA ILE A 59 -0.09 -9.13 4.68
C ILE A 59 -0.77 -8.61 3.41
N GLY A 60 -0.74 -9.40 2.34
CA GLY A 60 -1.51 -9.16 1.12
C GLY A 60 -2.91 -9.76 1.18
N GLY A 61 -3.85 -9.18 0.41
CA GLY A 61 -5.17 -9.78 0.20
C GLY A 61 -5.13 -10.88 -0.87
N VAL A 62 -5.72 -10.61 -2.03
CA VAL A 62 -5.61 -11.47 -3.22
C VAL A 62 -4.35 -11.10 -4.01
N GLU A 63 -3.53 -12.10 -4.33
CA GLU A 63 -2.34 -11.91 -5.15
C GLU A 63 -2.69 -11.32 -6.52
N SER A 64 -2.05 -10.19 -6.85
CA SER A 64 -2.28 -9.42 -8.07
C SER A 64 -1.18 -8.37 -8.25
N ASP A 65 -1.03 -7.82 -9.45
CA ASP A 65 -0.08 -6.74 -9.74
C ASP A 65 -0.26 -5.52 -8.81
N VAL A 66 -1.50 -5.24 -8.40
CA VAL A 66 -1.82 -4.15 -7.47
C VAL A 66 -1.19 -4.42 -6.11
N ILE A 67 -1.44 -5.61 -5.52
CA ILE A 67 -0.87 -5.94 -4.21
C ILE A 67 0.65 -6.13 -4.29
N GLY A 68 1.15 -6.64 -5.42
CA GLY A 68 2.59 -6.72 -5.69
C GLY A 68 3.28 -5.34 -5.71
N ARG A 69 2.61 -4.27 -6.15
CA ARG A 69 3.13 -2.89 -6.04
C ARG A 69 3.25 -2.44 -4.58
N PHE A 70 2.27 -2.72 -3.75
CA PHE A 70 2.35 -2.42 -2.31
C PHE A 70 3.50 -3.19 -1.63
N GLU A 71 3.62 -4.49 -1.90
CA GLU A 71 4.68 -5.35 -1.35
C GLU A 71 6.07 -4.87 -1.79
N SER A 72 6.26 -4.66 -3.09
CA SER A 72 7.56 -4.25 -3.65
C SER A 72 8.02 -2.90 -3.13
N GLY A 73 7.14 -1.90 -3.12
CA GLY A 73 7.45 -0.59 -2.55
C GLY A 73 7.81 -0.68 -1.08
N PHE A 74 7.02 -1.41 -0.28
CA PHE A 74 7.27 -1.56 1.16
C PHE A 74 8.61 -2.23 1.45
N ALA A 75 8.90 -3.35 0.80
CA ALA A 75 10.16 -4.07 0.95
C ALA A 75 11.36 -3.21 0.52
N ALA A 76 11.24 -2.45 -0.56
CA ALA A 76 12.29 -1.52 -1.01
C ALA A 76 12.54 -0.39 0.00
N GLY A 77 11.47 0.17 0.57
CA GLY A 77 11.55 1.20 1.61
C GLY A 77 12.26 0.70 2.86
N VAL A 78 11.89 -0.49 3.36
CA VAL A 78 12.57 -1.14 4.49
C VAL A 78 14.04 -1.40 4.15
N THR A 79 14.32 -1.99 2.99
CA THR A 79 15.70 -2.32 2.55
C THR A 79 16.61 -1.09 2.51
N SER A 80 16.07 0.07 2.15
CA SER A 80 16.84 1.31 2.01
C SER A 80 17.39 1.87 3.32
N VAL A 81 16.82 1.47 4.46
CA VAL A 81 17.21 1.96 5.79
C VAL A 81 17.59 0.84 6.74
N ASN A 82 17.16 -0.38 6.45
CA ASN A 82 17.42 -1.59 7.24
C ASN A 82 17.51 -2.82 6.31
N PRO A 83 18.69 -3.04 5.68
CA PRO A 83 18.88 -4.14 4.74
C PRO A 83 18.65 -5.53 5.34
N GLU A 84 18.92 -5.73 6.63
CA GLU A 84 18.70 -7.02 7.29
C GLU A 84 17.20 -7.35 7.41
N ALA A 85 16.37 -6.38 7.79
CA ALA A 85 14.92 -6.55 7.76
C ALA A 85 14.39 -6.69 6.32
N GLY A 86 14.96 -5.92 5.38
CA GLY A 86 14.59 -5.96 3.97
C GLY A 86 14.77 -7.32 3.31
N LYS A 87 15.81 -8.09 3.69
CA LYS A 87 16.03 -9.46 3.20
C LYS A 87 14.87 -10.39 3.51
N LEU A 88 14.22 -10.22 4.67
CA LEU A 88 13.08 -11.05 5.10
C LEU A 88 11.78 -10.73 4.33
N LEU A 89 11.70 -9.55 3.73
CA LEU A 89 10.58 -9.12 2.89
C LEU A 89 10.81 -9.37 1.40
N THR A 90 12.07 -9.52 0.98
CA THR A 90 12.44 -9.69 -0.42
C THR A 90 12.41 -11.16 -0.83
N PRO A 91 11.83 -11.53 -1.99
CA PRO A 91 11.83 -12.92 -2.47
C PRO A 91 13.25 -13.50 -2.59
N GLN A 92 13.44 -14.72 -2.09
CA GLN A 92 14.71 -15.46 -2.14
C GLN A 92 14.59 -16.73 -2.97
N GLY A 93 15.60 -16.99 -3.81
CA GLY A 93 15.64 -18.19 -4.66
C GLY A 93 14.43 -18.28 -5.59
N LYS A 94 13.64 -19.36 -5.46
CA LYS A 94 12.41 -19.59 -6.25
C LYS A 94 11.13 -19.19 -5.52
N ALA A 95 11.22 -18.70 -4.28
CA ALA A 95 10.03 -18.26 -3.55
C ALA A 95 9.42 -17.02 -4.25
N PRO A 96 8.08 -16.96 -4.38
CA PRO A 96 7.42 -15.81 -4.99
C PRO A 96 7.51 -14.56 -4.11
N HIS A 97 7.59 -14.74 -2.78
CA HIS A 97 7.58 -13.68 -1.77
C HIS A 97 8.69 -13.86 -0.72
N GLY A 98 8.88 -12.85 0.14
CA GLY A 98 9.76 -12.92 1.31
C GLY A 98 9.23 -13.82 2.44
N GLU A 99 10.09 -14.17 3.39
CA GLU A 99 9.78 -15.05 4.52
C GLU A 99 8.71 -14.49 5.48
N PHE A 100 8.62 -13.16 5.57
CA PHE A 100 7.64 -12.43 6.40
C PHE A 100 6.53 -11.79 5.56
N VAL A 101 6.27 -12.33 4.38
CA VAL A 101 5.17 -11.94 3.49
C VAL A 101 4.15 -13.07 3.44
N SER A 102 2.88 -12.74 3.61
CA SER A 102 1.79 -13.73 3.49
C SER A 102 0.57 -13.11 2.82
N TYR A 103 -0.13 -13.90 2.01
CA TYR A 103 -1.35 -13.49 1.31
C TYR A 103 -2.54 -14.27 1.86
N ALA A 104 -3.61 -13.56 2.23
CA ALA A 104 -4.82 -14.16 2.77
C ALA A 104 -5.69 -14.85 1.69
N GLY A 105 -5.45 -14.53 0.41
CA GLY A 105 -6.22 -15.06 -0.73
C GLY A 105 -7.62 -14.47 -0.85
N ASN A 106 -7.97 -13.47 -0.04
CA ASN A 106 -9.23 -12.75 -0.07
C ASN A 106 -9.08 -11.35 0.58
N PHE A 107 -10.13 -10.54 0.58
CA PHE A 107 -10.13 -9.17 1.14
C PHE A 107 -11.11 -8.96 2.29
N SER A 108 -11.75 -10.01 2.82
CA SER A 108 -12.87 -9.87 3.76
C SER A 108 -12.75 -10.71 5.04
N ASP A 109 -11.91 -11.73 5.05
CA ASP A 109 -11.76 -12.66 6.18
C ASP A 109 -10.86 -12.06 7.27
N THR A 110 -11.49 -11.40 8.23
CA THR A 110 -10.82 -10.81 9.39
C THR A 110 -10.16 -11.86 10.28
N ALA A 111 -10.76 -13.05 10.42
CA ALA A 111 -10.20 -14.13 11.22
C ALA A 111 -8.88 -14.62 10.63
N LYS A 112 -8.81 -14.74 9.29
CA LYS A 112 -7.58 -15.11 8.60
C LYS A 112 -6.48 -14.05 8.76
N GLY A 113 -6.82 -12.77 8.67
CA GLY A 113 -5.87 -11.68 8.90
C GLY A 113 -5.27 -11.72 10.31
N LYS A 114 -6.09 -12.00 11.32
CA LYS A 114 -5.66 -12.15 12.71
C LYS A 114 -4.74 -13.35 12.90
N GLU A 115 -5.05 -14.49 12.29
CA GLU A 115 -4.23 -15.70 12.32
C GLU A 115 -2.83 -15.43 11.74
N ILE A 116 -2.76 -14.87 10.53
CA ILE A 116 -1.49 -14.54 9.84
C ILE A 116 -0.66 -13.56 10.68
N ALA A 117 -1.29 -12.49 11.17
CA ALA A 117 -0.59 -11.48 11.99
C ALA A 117 -0.03 -12.09 13.28
N LYS A 118 -0.81 -12.92 13.97
CA LYS A 118 -0.34 -13.63 15.18
C LYS A 118 0.85 -14.53 14.89
N ASP A 119 0.84 -15.26 13.79
CA ASP A 119 2.00 -16.07 13.37
C ASP A 119 3.25 -15.20 13.20
N MET A 120 3.15 -14.11 12.44
CA MET A 120 4.28 -13.19 12.22
C MET A 120 4.82 -12.62 13.54
N TYR A 121 3.94 -12.16 14.42
CA TYR A 121 4.34 -11.63 15.72
C TYR A 121 4.95 -12.70 16.64
N ASN A 122 4.44 -13.94 16.63
CA ASN A 122 5.03 -15.06 17.37
C ASN A 122 6.42 -15.43 16.84
N ARG A 123 6.65 -15.31 15.53
CA ARG A 123 7.96 -15.48 14.89
C ARG A 123 8.92 -14.29 15.12
N GLY A 124 8.44 -13.27 15.83
CA GLY A 124 9.25 -12.15 16.33
C GLY A 124 9.09 -10.85 15.57
N ALA A 125 8.15 -10.75 14.64
CA ALA A 125 7.83 -9.45 14.04
C ALA A 125 7.34 -8.47 15.13
N ASP A 126 7.65 -7.19 14.96
CA ASP A 126 7.14 -6.14 15.86
C ASP A 126 6.29 -5.08 15.16
N ILE A 127 6.36 -5.05 13.83
CA ILE A 127 5.57 -4.20 12.95
C ILE A 127 5.05 -5.06 11.79
N VAL A 128 3.76 -4.94 11.45
CA VAL A 128 3.18 -5.59 10.28
C VAL A 128 2.34 -4.59 9.49
N TYR A 129 2.56 -4.53 8.19
CA TYR A 129 1.78 -3.75 7.22
C TYR A 129 0.79 -4.65 6.48
N HIS A 130 -0.39 -4.15 6.11
CA HIS A 130 -1.31 -4.89 5.25
C HIS A 130 -1.73 -4.10 4.01
N ALA A 131 -1.91 -4.80 2.89
CA ALA A 131 -2.62 -4.35 1.69
C ALA A 131 -3.70 -5.39 1.36
N ALA A 132 -4.72 -5.46 2.24
CA ALA A 132 -5.61 -6.61 2.31
C ALA A 132 -7.09 -6.29 2.61
N GLY A 133 -7.51 -5.03 2.46
CA GLY A 133 -8.89 -4.63 2.72
C GLY A 133 -9.36 -5.02 4.13
N GLY A 134 -10.53 -5.65 4.24
CA GLY A 134 -11.14 -6.09 5.49
C GLY A 134 -10.29 -7.09 6.29
N VAL A 135 -9.45 -7.91 5.63
CA VAL A 135 -8.49 -8.80 6.32
C VAL A 135 -7.59 -8.01 7.29
N GLY A 136 -7.22 -6.78 6.93
CA GLY A 136 -6.39 -5.90 7.75
C GLY A 136 -6.99 -5.53 9.11
N ILE A 137 -8.31 -5.58 9.26
CA ILE A 137 -8.95 -5.36 10.56
C ILE A 137 -8.50 -6.44 11.56
N GLY A 138 -8.36 -7.68 11.10
CA GLY A 138 -7.82 -8.78 11.92
C GLY A 138 -6.37 -8.59 12.34
N LEU A 139 -5.55 -7.93 11.50
CA LEU A 139 -4.20 -7.52 11.88
C LEU A 139 -4.24 -6.55 13.06
N PHE A 140 -5.12 -5.54 13.04
CA PHE A 140 -5.24 -4.59 14.14
C PHE A 140 -5.67 -5.26 15.45
N ASP A 141 -6.59 -6.24 15.38
CA ASP A 141 -6.96 -7.06 16.54
C ASP A 141 -5.76 -7.83 17.11
N ALA A 142 -4.98 -8.49 16.24
CA ALA A 142 -3.77 -9.21 16.67
C ALA A 142 -2.73 -8.28 17.29
N ALA A 143 -2.51 -7.11 16.68
CA ALA A 143 -1.56 -6.11 17.17
C ALA A 143 -1.92 -5.63 18.57
N GLN A 144 -3.21 -5.37 18.86
CA GLN A 144 -3.67 -5.01 20.20
C GLN A 144 -3.46 -6.13 21.22
N GLU A 145 -3.87 -7.36 20.89
CA GLU A 145 -3.73 -8.51 21.79
C GLU A 145 -2.26 -8.79 22.13
N MET A 146 -1.38 -8.65 21.14
CA MET A 146 0.05 -8.96 21.28
C MET A 146 0.90 -7.76 21.66
N LYS A 147 0.29 -6.57 21.80
CA LYS A 147 0.95 -5.29 22.11
C LYS A 147 2.08 -4.99 21.12
N LYS A 148 1.78 -5.15 19.83
CA LYS A 148 2.67 -4.88 18.69
C LYS A 148 2.11 -3.75 17.84
N TYR A 149 2.89 -3.28 16.88
CA TYR A 149 2.46 -2.25 15.96
C TYR A 149 1.93 -2.85 14.65
N ALA A 150 0.98 -2.14 14.06
CA ALA A 150 0.49 -2.37 12.72
C ALA A 150 0.59 -1.08 11.90
N MET A 151 0.49 -1.21 10.58
CA MET A 151 0.42 -0.09 9.66
C MET A 151 -0.78 -0.26 8.74
N GLY A 152 -1.51 0.83 8.53
CA GLY A 152 -2.74 0.82 7.75
C GLY A 152 -2.53 1.14 6.27
N VAL A 153 -3.62 1.07 5.51
CA VAL A 153 -3.64 1.29 4.06
C VAL A 153 -4.94 1.93 3.60
N ASP A 154 -4.89 2.55 2.41
CA ASP A 154 -5.93 3.21 1.64
C ASP A 154 -6.50 4.47 2.30
N ALA A 155 -6.82 4.41 3.59
CA ALA A 155 -7.38 5.49 4.39
C ALA A 155 -6.57 5.73 5.67
N ASP A 156 -6.87 6.85 6.34
CA ASP A 156 -6.33 7.14 7.67
C ASP A 156 -7.07 6.27 8.69
N GLN A 157 -6.61 5.01 8.80
CA GLN A 157 -7.26 3.98 9.59
C GLN A 157 -7.14 4.23 11.10
N ALA A 158 -6.13 4.99 11.54
CA ALA A 158 -6.09 5.45 12.92
C ALA A 158 -7.22 6.46 13.21
N ALA A 159 -7.52 7.35 12.26
CA ALA A 159 -8.62 8.30 12.41
C ALA A 159 -10.01 7.65 12.30
N ILE A 160 -10.22 6.74 11.34
CA ILE A 160 -11.55 6.14 11.11
C ILE A 160 -11.83 4.91 11.97
N ILE A 161 -10.80 4.33 12.61
CA ILE A 161 -10.94 3.21 13.55
C ILE A 161 -10.28 3.59 14.90
N PRO A 162 -10.87 4.55 15.65
CA PRO A 162 -10.24 5.13 16.83
C PRO A 162 -9.88 4.07 17.90
N ASP A 163 -10.68 3.02 18.02
CA ASP A 163 -10.43 1.92 18.96
C ASP A 163 -9.16 1.11 18.63
N LYS A 164 -8.59 1.26 17.43
CA LYS A 164 -7.33 0.63 16.99
C LYS A 164 -6.17 1.63 16.87
N ALA A 165 -6.41 2.92 17.07
CA ALA A 165 -5.42 3.98 16.86
C ALA A 165 -4.16 3.81 17.72
N ASN A 166 -4.27 3.14 18.87
CA ASN A 166 -3.16 2.87 19.79
C ASN A 166 -2.15 1.82 19.29
N VAL A 167 -2.41 1.13 18.18
CA VAL A 167 -1.46 0.18 17.57
C VAL A 167 -1.09 0.51 16.14
N ILE A 168 -1.83 1.41 15.48
CA ILE A 168 -1.57 1.82 14.10
C ILE A 168 -0.52 2.94 14.12
N LEU A 169 0.69 2.67 13.63
CA LEU A 169 1.77 3.66 13.58
C LEU A 169 1.44 4.83 12.65
N VAL A 170 1.00 4.51 11.44
CA VAL A 170 0.62 5.40 10.34
C VAL A 170 0.00 4.54 9.24
N SER A 171 -0.76 5.15 8.32
CA SER A 171 -1.31 4.47 7.15
C SER A 171 -0.68 4.97 5.85
N MET A 172 -0.55 4.08 4.87
CA MET A 172 -0.29 4.46 3.48
C MET A 172 -1.63 4.80 2.82
N MET A 173 -1.85 6.08 2.53
CA MET A 173 -3.05 6.60 1.88
C MET A 173 -3.06 6.28 0.39
N LYS A 174 -4.24 5.96 -0.14
CA LYS A 174 -4.53 5.88 -1.57
C LYS A 174 -5.83 6.62 -1.85
N ARG A 175 -5.73 7.77 -2.52
CA ARG A 175 -6.83 8.75 -2.69
C ARG A 175 -7.81 8.36 -3.80
N VAL A 176 -8.40 7.18 -3.67
CA VAL A 176 -9.49 6.71 -4.55
C VAL A 176 -10.70 7.64 -4.44
N ASP A 177 -10.96 8.19 -3.25
CA ASP A 177 -12.00 9.20 -3.00
C ASP A 177 -11.85 10.42 -3.92
N VAL A 178 -10.64 10.96 -4.04
CA VAL A 178 -10.33 12.12 -4.88
C VAL A 178 -10.46 11.76 -6.36
N ALA A 179 -9.88 10.63 -6.78
CA ALA A 179 -9.94 10.20 -8.17
C ALA A 179 -11.39 10.01 -8.66
N VAL A 180 -12.25 9.41 -7.81
CA VAL A 180 -13.67 9.24 -8.11
C VAL A 180 -14.38 10.59 -8.15
N TYR A 181 -14.15 11.45 -7.15
CA TYR A 181 -14.73 12.79 -7.09
C TYR A 181 -14.39 13.62 -8.33
N ASP A 182 -13.11 13.66 -8.71
CA ASP A 182 -12.63 14.43 -9.87
C ASP A 182 -13.19 13.88 -11.17
N THR A 183 -13.28 12.55 -11.32
CA THR A 183 -13.89 11.94 -12.50
C THR A 183 -15.38 12.29 -12.62
N VAL A 184 -16.12 12.27 -11.51
CA VAL A 184 -17.55 12.68 -11.50
C VAL A 184 -17.68 14.17 -11.83
N LYS A 185 -16.80 15.00 -11.27
CA LYS A 185 -16.77 16.44 -11.53
C LYS A 185 -16.52 16.75 -13.00
N GLU A 186 -15.52 16.11 -13.63
CA GLU A 186 -15.26 16.25 -15.07
C GLU A 186 -16.46 15.84 -15.92
N TYR A 187 -17.15 14.76 -15.55
CA TYR A 187 -18.35 14.32 -16.24
C TYR A 187 -19.46 15.39 -16.18
N LEU A 188 -19.73 15.93 -14.98
CA LEU A 188 -20.74 16.98 -14.80
C LEU A 188 -20.38 18.29 -15.52
N GLN A 189 -19.08 18.58 -15.66
CA GLN A 189 -18.56 19.75 -16.38
C GLN A 189 -18.47 19.54 -17.90
N GLY A 190 -18.80 18.34 -18.41
CA GLY A 190 -18.69 18.01 -19.83
C GLY A 190 -17.27 17.83 -20.34
N SER A 191 -16.28 17.72 -19.44
CA SER A 191 -14.85 17.57 -19.76
C SER A 191 -14.33 16.14 -19.61
N PHE A 192 -15.21 15.17 -19.32
CA PHE A 192 -14.82 13.76 -19.18
C PHE A 192 -14.02 13.27 -20.38
N LYS A 193 -12.86 12.69 -20.09
CA LYS A 193 -12.01 12.05 -21.10
C LYS A 193 -11.66 10.63 -20.66
N GLY A 194 -11.86 9.66 -21.55
CA GLY A 194 -11.31 8.32 -21.37
C GLY A 194 -9.78 8.32 -21.53
N GLY A 195 -9.16 7.18 -21.26
CA GLY A 195 -7.70 7.04 -21.27
C GLY A 195 -7.18 6.54 -19.94
N MET A 196 -5.92 6.84 -19.63
CA MET A 196 -5.24 6.34 -18.43
C MET A 196 -4.65 7.49 -17.63
N GLU A 197 -4.87 7.44 -16.33
CA GLU A 197 -4.17 8.23 -15.31
C GLU A 197 -3.39 7.27 -14.42
N ASN A 198 -2.19 7.68 -14.03
CA ASN A 198 -1.35 6.91 -13.11
C ASN A 198 -0.82 7.84 -12.03
N LEU A 199 -1.47 7.82 -10.87
CA LEU A 199 -1.35 8.84 -9.84
C LEU A 199 -0.41 8.39 -8.70
N GLY A 200 0.58 9.19 -8.37
CA GLY A 200 1.60 8.89 -7.35
C GLY A 200 1.74 9.96 -6.28
N LEU A 201 2.94 10.00 -5.66
CA LEU A 201 3.30 11.01 -4.65
C LEU A 201 3.29 12.42 -5.24
N LYS A 202 3.65 12.56 -6.51
CA LYS A 202 3.69 13.86 -7.22
C LYS A 202 2.29 14.49 -7.33
N GLU A 203 1.27 13.66 -7.52
CA GLU A 203 -0.13 14.07 -7.63
C GLU A 203 -0.85 14.09 -6.26
N ASP A 204 -0.14 13.85 -5.16
CA ASP A 204 -0.70 13.70 -3.80
C ASP A 204 -1.79 12.61 -3.70
N ALA A 205 -1.73 11.63 -4.59
CA ALA A 205 -2.72 10.56 -4.70
C ALA A 205 -2.37 9.34 -3.84
N VAL A 206 -1.10 9.22 -3.46
CA VAL A 206 -0.62 8.30 -2.43
C VAL A 206 0.27 9.06 -1.45
N GLY A 207 0.43 8.54 -0.23
CA GLY A 207 1.27 9.19 0.78
C GLY A 207 1.08 8.58 2.16
N LEU A 208 1.63 9.21 3.20
CA LEU A 208 1.38 8.81 4.58
C LEU A 208 0.19 9.60 5.16
N SER A 209 -0.58 8.96 6.03
CA SER A 209 -1.70 9.60 6.72
C SER A 209 -1.24 10.70 7.69
N PRO A 210 -2.07 11.74 7.91
CA PRO A 210 -1.74 12.80 8.85
C PRO A 210 -1.81 12.35 10.31
N THR A 211 -2.66 11.37 10.64
CA THR A 211 -2.71 10.80 11.98
C THR A 211 -1.52 9.87 12.19
N LEU A 212 -0.66 10.24 13.13
CA LEU A 212 0.52 9.48 13.52
C LEU A 212 0.35 8.98 14.95
N HIS A 213 0.77 7.74 15.21
CA HIS A 213 0.92 7.23 16.57
C HIS A 213 1.88 8.13 17.37
N PRO A 214 1.65 8.38 18.67
CA PRO A 214 2.52 9.22 19.50
C PRO A 214 4.01 8.83 19.42
N ASP A 215 4.31 7.53 19.43
CA ASP A 215 5.69 7.05 19.34
C ASP A 215 6.37 7.39 18.01
N LEU A 216 5.63 7.42 16.89
CA LEU A 216 6.17 7.87 15.61
C LEU A 216 6.25 9.41 15.56
N LYS A 217 5.23 10.10 16.08
CA LYS A 217 5.18 11.56 16.11
C LYS A 217 6.37 12.17 16.88
N ALA A 218 6.87 11.48 17.89
CA ALA A 218 8.06 11.88 18.65
C ALA A 218 9.39 11.68 17.89
N ARG A 219 9.39 10.99 16.74
CA ARG A 219 10.60 10.60 15.98
C ARG A 219 10.82 11.49 14.77
N LYS A 220 11.20 12.75 15.03
CA LYS A 220 11.49 13.73 13.98
C LYS A 220 12.55 13.25 13.00
N ASP A 221 13.56 12.52 13.47
CA ASP A 221 14.62 11.92 12.66
C ASP A 221 14.07 10.98 11.57
N ILE A 222 13.05 10.20 11.91
CA ILE A 222 12.38 9.29 10.96
C ILE A 222 11.52 10.08 9.97
N LEU A 223 10.76 11.06 10.46
CA LEU A 223 9.90 11.89 9.61
C LEU A 223 10.72 12.71 8.61
N ASP A 224 11.85 13.28 9.03
CA ASP A 224 12.77 13.98 8.14
C ASP A 224 13.34 13.05 7.06
N LYS A 225 13.65 11.78 7.41
CA LYS A 225 14.12 10.78 6.45
C LYS A 225 13.03 10.40 5.44
N VAL A 226 11.77 10.31 5.88
CA VAL A 226 10.63 10.09 4.99
C VAL A 226 10.49 11.23 3.99
N GLU A 227 10.57 12.48 4.43
CA GLU A 227 10.49 13.65 3.53
C GLU A 227 11.67 13.71 2.55
N GLU A 228 12.88 13.34 2.99
CA GLU A 228 14.04 13.20 2.09
C GLU A 228 13.76 12.19 0.96
N PHE A 229 13.28 11.00 1.30
CA PHE A 229 12.95 9.98 0.31
C PHE A 229 11.79 10.40 -0.59
N LYS A 230 10.75 11.03 -0.03
CA LYS A 230 9.65 11.61 -0.82
C LYS A 230 10.17 12.57 -1.87
N GLY A 231 11.08 13.48 -1.50
CA GLY A 231 11.73 14.41 -2.43
C GLY A 231 12.52 13.70 -3.54
N LYS A 232 13.26 12.63 -3.21
CA LYS A 232 13.99 11.83 -4.20
C LYS A 232 13.05 11.10 -5.17
N ILE A 233 11.93 10.57 -4.69
CA ILE A 233 10.95 9.86 -5.53
C ILE A 233 10.22 10.85 -6.44
N VAL A 234 9.75 11.98 -5.92
CA VAL A 234 9.03 13.01 -6.70
C VAL A 234 9.93 13.64 -7.77
N SER A 235 11.22 13.82 -7.49
CA SER A 235 12.20 14.30 -8.47
C SER A 235 12.64 13.25 -9.49
N GLY A 236 12.33 11.97 -9.27
CA GLY A 236 12.80 10.86 -10.10
C GLY A 236 14.24 10.44 -9.84
N SER A 237 14.91 11.03 -8.83
CA SER A 237 16.27 10.64 -8.42
C SER A 237 16.30 9.24 -7.79
N LEU A 238 15.17 8.80 -7.25
CA LEU A 238 14.93 7.43 -6.80
C LEU A 238 13.72 6.87 -7.52
N VAL A 239 13.90 5.78 -8.25
CA VAL A 239 12.80 5.03 -8.88
C VAL A 239 12.51 3.81 -8.01
N VAL A 240 11.32 3.81 -7.41
CA VAL A 240 10.87 2.70 -6.55
C VAL A 240 10.47 1.52 -7.44
N PRO A 241 10.81 0.26 -7.09
CA PRO A 241 10.35 -0.90 -7.84
C PRO A 241 8.82 -1.03 -7.72
N GLY A 242 8.15 -1.17 -8.86
CA GLY A 242 6.71 -1.41 -8.95
C GLY A 242 6.36 -2.90 -9.14
N THR A 243 7.35 -3.78 -9.20
CA THR A 243 7.15 -5.22 -9.32
C THR A 243 8.12 -5.99 -8.41
N LEU A 244 7.79 -7.24 -8.09
CA LEU A 244 8.68 -8.12 -7.33
C LEU A 244 9.97 -8.46 -8.11
N GLU A 245 9.92 -8.48 -9.44
CA GLU A 245 11.11 -8.68 -10.28
C GLU A 245 12.05 -7.47 -10.30
N GLU A 246 11.48 -6.26 -10.26
CA GLU A 246 12.27 -5.04 -10.05
C GLU A 246 12.85 -4.98 -8.64
N LEU A 247 12.07 -5.38 -7.63
CA LEU A 247 12.53 -5.44 -6.23
C LEU A 247 13.77 -6.34 -6.09
N LYS A 248 13.79 -7.53 -6.72
CA LYS A 248 14.96 -8.43 -6.69
C LYS A 248 16.25 -7.78 -7.19
N LYS A 249 16.13 -6.78 -8.07
CA LYS A 249 17.25 -6.05 -8.68
C LYS A 249 17.51 -4.70 -8.00
N PHE A 250 16.60 -4.28 -7.12
CA PHE A 250 16.65 -2.99 -6.46
C PHE A 250 17.88 -2.92 -5.56
N LYS A 251 18.60 -1.80 -5.68
CA LYS A 251 19.71 -1.44 -4.81
C LYS A 251 19.42 -0.02 -4.33
N PRO A 252 19.28 0.20 -3.01
CA PRO A 252 18.98 1.50 -2.45
C PRO A 252 20.10 2.53 -2.64
#